data_AF-A0A946DJJ9-F1
#
_entry.id   AF-A0A946DJJ9-F1
#
_cell.length_a   1.000
_cell.length_b   1.000
_cell.length_c   1.000
_cell.angle_alpha   90.00
_cell.angle_beta   90.00
_cell.angle_gamma   90.00
#
_symmetry.space_group_name_H-M   'P 1'
#
loop_
_entity.id
_entity.type
_entity.pdbx_description
1 polymer ?
#
loop_
_entity_poly.entity_id
_entity_poly.type
_entity_poly.pdbx_seq_one_letter_code
_entity_poly.pdbx_strand_id
1 'polypeptide(L)'
;MRKPSRPVIIWTILIVISTVVHALVSGRIGGQISPANVIAPPEEEMIVIDQTPDSVIEKTKPPEEQLEFDDELDFEPPEILIAPKSVAPPPPDIAATLRAQAGGFKGVDVTAGLTAVPLSEGSGIGGFKTGIGNGLGDGTSQFASYIAGLREAGLDVVFVVDATGSMGWVLDEVKDRIEDISAVVRSLVPIARFGFVAFRDKKDPEFVTRIEPLTYSTNKLKKFLSSLEAEGGGDWFEAIDEGLRVAIEESGWRIGARRLIILIGDAPIRESQLRGVVGLAEQFRRSEGTISTLDVSDQANPHLLEAKVGRKVAHSLYRSAPMHAFLVIGEAGGGDTATLDGELKLTRRLIKLILGDKFASQMKALLDVL
;
A
#
# COMPACT_ATOMS: atom_id res chain seq x y z
N MET A 1 -16.87 -34.57 57.94
CA MET A 1 -17.03 -33.54 56.90
C MET A 1 -15.69 -32.87 56.67
N ARG A 2 -15.03 -33.07 55.52
CA ARG A 2 -13.72 -32.46 55.20
C ARG A 2 -13.93 -31.03 54.71
N LYS A 3 -13.30 -30.04 55.35
CA LYS A 3 -13.29 -28.64 54.87
C LYS A 3 -12.64 -28.60 53.48
N PRO A 4 -13.24 -27.92 52.49
CA PRO A 4 -12.63 -27.77 51.17
C PRO A 4 -11.30 -27.02 51.29
N SER A 5 -10.31 -27.45 50.51
CA SER A 5 -8.99 -26.83 50.49
C SER A 5 -9.10 -25.39 49.96
N ARG A 6 -8.30 -24.47 50.52
CA ARG A 6 -8.25 -23.05 50.14
C ARG A 6 -8.26 -22.78 48.61
N PRO A 7 -7.56 -23.54 47.74
CA PRO A 7 -7.63 -23.31 46.30
C PRO A 7 -9.02 -23.58 45.68
N VAL A 8 -9.78 -24.55 46.21
CA VAL A 8 -11.12 -24.88 45.70
C VAL A 8 -12.13 -23.78 46.02
N ILE A 9 -11.98 -23.13 47.18
CA ILE A 9 -12.79 -21.97 47.58
C ILE A 9 -12.48 -20.77 46.68
N ILE A 10 -11.20 -20.53 46.36
CA ILE A 10 -10.81 -19.42 45.48
C ILE A 10 -11.35 -19.63 44.06
N TRP A 11 -11.22 -20.84 43.53
CA TRP A 11 -11.75 -21.17 42.19
C TRP A 11 -13.27 -21.05 42.10
N THR A 12 -14.01 -21.49 43.12
CA THR A 12 -15.46 -21.34 43.14
C THR A 12 -15.88 -19.87 43.23
N ILE A 13 -15.18 -19.04 44.00
CA ILE A 13 -15.43 -17.60 44.06
C ILE A 13 -15.18 -16.93 42.69
N LEU A 14 -14.08 -17.28 42.01
CA LEU A 14 -13.77 -16.72 40.69
C LEU A 14 -14.82 -17.09 39.64
N ILE A 15 -15.31 -18.33 39.64
CA ILE A 15 -16.38 -18.77 38.74
C ILE A 15 -17.66 -17.97 39.01
N VAL A 16 -18.06 -17.79 40.27
CA VAL A 16 -19.26 -17.02 40.62
C VAL A 16 -19.13 -15.57 40.16
N ILE A 17 -17.98 -14.94 40.37
CA ILE A 17 -17.73 -13.56 39.92
C ILE A 17 -17.82 -13.48 38.39
N SER A 18 -17.20 -14.42 37.67
CA SER A 18 -17.25 -14.47 36.20
C SER A 18 -18.68 -14.59 35.68
N THR A 19 -19.50 -15.43 36.30
CA THR A 19 -20.91 -15.62 35.90
C THR A 19 -21.74 -14.36 36.16
N VAL A 20 -21.52 -13.67 37.28
CA VAL A 20 -22.20 -12.41 37.60
C VAL A 20 -21.82 -11.30 36.61
N VAL A 21 -20.54 -11.19 36.24
CA VAL A 21 -20.08 -10.23 35.23
C VAL A 21 -20.72 -10.51 33.87
N HIS A 22 -20.78 -11.77 33.44
CA HIS A 22 -21.44 -12.14 32.19
C HIS A 22 -22.95 -11.82 32.20
N ALA A 23 -23.64 -12.09 33.30
CA ALA A 23 -25.06 -11.78 33.45
C ALA A 23 -25.33 -10.26 33.38
N LEU A 24 -24.47 -9.44 34.01
CA LEU A 24 -24.58 -7.98 33.99
C LEU A 24 -24.29 -7.39 32.61
N VAL A 25 -23.28 -7.90 31.90
CA VAL A 25 -22.95 -7.45 30.54
C VAL A 25 -24.05 -7.84 29.56
N SER A 26 -24.56 -9.07 29.64
CA SER A 26 -25.65 -9.54 28.78
C SER A 26 -26.96 -8.78 29.02
N GLY A 27 -27.29 -8.48 30.29
CA GLY A 27 -28.47 -7.70 30.65
C GLY A 27 -28.42 -6.24 30.18
N ARG A 28 -27.24 -5.63 30.08
CA ARG A 28 -27.11 -4.27 29.53
C ARG A 28 -27.26 -4.19 28.01
N ILE A 29 -26.92 -5.26 27.30
CA ILE A 29 -27.02 -5.31 25.82
C ILE A 29 -28.47 -5.57 25.39
N GLY A 30 -29.24 -6.35 26.17
CA GLY A 30 -30.65 -6.63 25.85
C GLY A 30 -31.61 -5.44 26.00
N GLY A 31 -31.23 -4.39 26.74
CA GLY A 31 -32.08 -3.23 26.99
C GLY A 31 -32.02 -2.10 25.94
N GLN A 32 -31.11 -2.19 24.96
CA GLN A 32 -30.92 -1.15 23.93
C GLN A 32 -31.49 -1.53 22.55
N ILE A 33 -32.17 -2.66 22.44
CA ILE A 33 -32.85 -3.06 21.20
C ILE A 33 -34.29 -2.57 21.28
N SER A 34 -34.55 -1.34 20.82
CA SER A 34 -35.92 -0.96 20.46
C SER A 34 -36.37 -1.88 19.32
N PRO A 35 -37.57 -2.49 19.38
CA PRO A 35 -38.11 -3.17 18.21
C PRO A 35 -38.24 -2.12 17.10
N ALA A 36 -37.66 -2.43 15.94
CA ALA A 36 -37.76 -1.59 14.76
C ALA A 36 -39.23 -1.25 14.51
N ASN A 37 -39.54 0.05 14.49
CA ASN A 37 -40.84 0.53 14.06
C ASN A 37 -40.97 0.11 12.59
N VAL A 38 -41.84 -0.86 12.31
CA VAL A 38 -42.16 -1.29 10.95
C VAL A 38 -42.87 -0.11 10.30
N ILE A 39 -42.12 0.69 9.55
CA ILE A 39 -42.69 1.69 8.65
C ILE A 39 -43.43 0.89 7.57
N ALA A 40 -44.75 1.00 7.55
CA ALA A 40 -45.56 0.47 6.47
C ALA A 40 -45.08 1.07 5.14
N PRO A 41 -45.01 0.29 4.05
CA PRO A 41 -44.64 0.84 2.75
C PRO A 41 -45.65 1.95 2.36
N PRO A 42 -45.20 3.08 1.81
CA PRO A 42 -46.11 4.11 1.33
C PRO A 42 -46.97 3.53 0.21
N GLU A 43 -48.25 3.88 0.21
CA GLU A 43 -49.21 3.51 -0.83
C GLU A 43 -48.71 4.00 -2.20
N GLU A 44 -48.77 3.13 -3.21
CA GLU A 44 -48.44 3.47 -4.59
C GLU A 44 -49.44 4.49 -5.13
N GLU A 45 -49.06 5.77 -5.15
CA GLU A 45 -49.72 6.76 -5.99
C GLU A 45 -49.45 6.40 -7.46
N MET A 46 -50.49 5.96 -8.16
CA MET A 46 -50.49 5.83 -9.62
C MET A 46 -50.24 7.21 -10.25
N ILE A 47 -49.02 7.43 -10.72
CA ILE A 47 -48.71 8.50 -11.66
C ILE A 47 -49.27 8.08 -13.03
N VAL A 48 -50.41 8.65 -13.40
CA VAL A 48 -50.92 8.57 -14.78
C VAL A 48 -50.03 9.47 -15.65
N ILE A 49 -49.11 8.86 -16.39
CA ILE A 49 -48.35 9.53 -17.44
C ILE A 49 -49.24 9.54 -18.69
N ASP A 50 -49.97 10.63 -18.90
CA ASP A 50 -50.68 10.88 -20.16
C ASP A 50 -49.74 11.58 -21.14
N GLN A 51 -48.82 10.81 -21.75
CA GLN A 51 -48.04 11.25 -22.90
C GLN A 51 -47.88 10.09 -23.88
N THR A 52 -48.52 10.23 -25.04
CA THR A 52 -48.32 9.40 -26.22
C THR A 52 -46.85 9.41 -26.63
N PRO A 53 -46.23 8.26 -26.96
CA PRO A 53 -44.85 8.25 -27.44
C PRO A 53 -44.77 8.92 -28.81
N ASP A 54 -44.00 10.00 -28.90
CA ASP A 54 -43.56 10.57 -30.16
C ASP A 54 -42.83 9.50 -31.00
N SER A 55 -43.16 9.46 -32.28
CA SER A 55 -42.62 8.52 -33.26
C SER A 55 -41.09 8.53 -33.25
N VAL A 56 -40.50 7.36 -32.99
CA VAL A 56 -39.08 7.08 -33.17
C VAL A 56 -38.70 7.40 -34.62
N ILE A 57 -37.89 8.43 -34.81
CA ILE A 57 -37.19 8.65 -36.08
C ILE A 57 -36.18 7.50 -36.21
N GLU A 58 -36.53 6.55 -37.07
CA GLU A 58 -35.65 5.47 -37.52
C GLU A 58 -34.41 6.09 -38.18
N LYS A 59 -33.27 6.05 -37.50
CA LYS A 59 -31.98 6.37 -38.11
C LYS A 59 -31.69 5.26 -39.13
N THR A 60 -31.78 5.61 -40.41
CA THR A 60 -31.37 4.76 -41.52
C THR A 60 -29.91 4.34 -41.36
N LYS A 61 -29.66 3.03 -41.52
CA LYS A 61 -28.32 2.42 -41.57
C LYS A 61 -27.49 3.11 -42.67
N PRO A 62 -26.21 3.46 -42.45
CA PRO A 62 -25.36 3.98 -43.53
C PRO A 62 -25.23 2.95 -44.67
N PRO A 63 -25.04 3.38 -45.93
CA PRO A 63 -24.87 2.45 -47.04
C PRO A 63 -23.60 1.62 -46.83
N GLU A 64 -23.71 0.32 -47.06
CA GLU A 64 -22.56 -0.59 -47.12
C GLU A 64 -21.72 -0.20 -48.34
N GLU A 65 -20.57 0.44 -48.10
CA GLU A 65 -19.52 0.52 -49.10
C GLU A 65 -19.13 -0.91 -49.46
N GLN A 66 -19.44 -1.30 -50.69
CA GLN A 66 -18.88 -2.48 -51.32
C GLN A 66 -17.37 -2.28 -51.40
N LEU A 67 -16.64 -2.87 -50.46
CA LEU A 67 -15.21 -3.09 -50.59
C LEU A 67 -15.03 -4.14 -51.69
N GLU A 68 -14.75 -3.68 -52.91
CA GLU A 68 -14.14 -4.49 -53.95
C GLU A 68 -12.79 -4.98 -53.41
N PHE A 69 -12.68 -6.30 -53.21
CA PHE A 69 -11.42 -6.95 -52.89
C PHE A 69 -10.66 -7.11 -54.20
N ASP A 70 -9.73 -6.20 -54.46
CA ASP A 70 -8.71 -6.40 -55.49
C ASP A 70 -7.83 -7.60 -55.10
N ASP A 71 -7.86 -8.61 -55.98
CA ASP A 71 -6.91 -9.68 -56.27
C ASP A 71 -6.08 -10.34 -55.14
N GLU A 72 -6.20 -11.66 -55.11
CA GLU A 72 -5.43 -12.63 -54.32
C GLU A 72 -3.91 -12.44 -54.58
N LEU A 73 -3.20 -11.83 -53.63
CA LEU A 73 -1.73 -11.78 -53.65
C LEU A 73 -1.17 -13.17 -53.31
N ASP A 74 -0.72 -13.90 -54.33
CA ASP A 74 0.12 -15.09 -54.19
C ASP A 74 1.47 -14.72 -53.55
N PHE A 75 1.62 -15.01 -52.25
CA PHE A 75 2.91 -14.92 -51.56
C PHE A 75 3.66 -16.23 -51.70
N GLU A 76 4.72 -16.27 -52.53
CA GLU A 76 5.71 -17.33 -52.47
C GLU A 76 6.47 -17.25 -51.12
N PRO A 77 6.57 -18.34 -50.35
CA PRO A 77 7.32 -18.33 -49.11
C PRO A 77 8.82 -18.19 -49.39
N PRO A 78 9.56 -17.35 -48.65
CA PRO A 78 10.99 -17.18 -48.86
C PRO A 78 11.77 -18.44 -48.46
N GLU A 79 12.91 -18.65 -49.14
CA GLU A 79 13.84 -19.74 -48.86
C GLU A 79 14.29 -19.78 -47.40
N ILE A 80 14.30 -20.99 -46.84
CA ILE A 80 14.68 -21.30 -45.47
C ILE A 80 16.14 -20.89 -45.25
N LEU A 81 16.36 -19.81 -44.49
CA LEU A 81 17.68 -19.44 -43.98
C LEU A 81 18.09 -20.39 -42.86
N ILE A 82 19.12 -21.19 -43.12
CA ILE A 82 19.79 -22.05 -42.13
C ILE A 82 20.34 -21.15 -41.02
N ALA A 83 19.88 -21.36 -39.77
CA ALA A 83 20.35 -20.60 -38.62
C ALA A 83 21.86 -20.82 -38.38
N PRO A 84 22.70 -19.76 -38.29
CA PRO A 84 24.06 -19.92 -37.83
C PRO A 84 24.06 -20.25 -36.33
N LYS A 85 24.86 -21.25 -35.92
CA LYS A 85 25.17 -21.51 -34.51
C LYS A 85 25.79 -20.26 -33.90
N SER A 86 25.01 -19.50 -33.15
CA SER A 86 25.50 -18.38 -32.34
C SER A 86 26.34 -18.93 -31.18
N VAL A 87 27.64 -18.64 -31.19
CA VAL A 87 28.47 -18.69 -29.98
C VAL A 87 28.02 -17.52 -29.10
N ALA A 88 27.56 -17.81 -27.88
CA ALA A 88 27.17 -16.77 -26.94
C ALA A 88 28.38 -15.86 -26.63
N PRO A 89 28.23 -14.53 -26.63
CA PRO A 89 29.29 -13.63 -26.19
C PRO A 89 29.60 -13.88 -24.71
N PRO A 90 30.87 -13.71 -24.27
CA PRO A 90 31.23 -13.83 -22.88
C PRO A 90 30.41 -12.83 -22.03
N PRO A 91 29.98 -13.23 -20.82
CA PRO A 91 29.16 -12.37 -19.97
C PRO A 91 29.88 -11.06 -19.66
N PRO A 92 29.16 -9.93 -19.63
CA PRO A 92 29.75 -8.61 -19.39
C PRO A 92 30.31 -8.51 -17.97
N ASP A 93 31.49 -7.89 -17.86
CA ASP A 93 32.15 -7.60 -16.58
C ASP A 93 31.36 -6.52 -15.82
N ILE A 94 30.60 -6.98 -14.81
CA ILE A 94 29.73 -6.17 -13.96
C ILE A 94 30.57 -5.23 -13.07
N ALA A 95 31.79 -5.64 -12.71
CA ALA A 95 32.70 -4.86 -11.89
C ALA A 95 33.34 -3.70 -12.67
N ALA A 96 33.51 -3.83 -13.99
CA ALA A 96 33.95 -2.74 -14.87
C ALA A 96 32.85 -1.69 -15.10
N THR A 97 31.59 -2.13 -15.24
CA THR A 97 30.44 -1.25 -15.47
C THR A 97 30.04 -0.43 -14.23
N LEU A 98 30.14 -1.01 -13.03
CA LEU A 98 29.91 -0.29 -11.77
C LEU A 98 30.99 0.78 -11.49
N ARG A 99 32.26 0.53 -11.87
CA ARG A 99 33.34 1.52 -11.74
C ARG A 99 33.19 2.69 -12.71
N ALA A 100 32.65 2.46 -13.90
CA ALA A 100 32.40 3.51 -14.88
C ALA A 100 31.22 4.42 -14.49
N GLN A 101 30.18 3.89 -13.81
CA GLN A 101 29.03 4.68 -13.34
C GLN A 101 29.30 5.49 -12.06
N ALA A 102 30.32 5.14 -11.28
CA ALA A 102 30.68 5.87 -10.05
C ALA A 102 31.42 7.21 -10.32
N GLY A 103 31.79 7.50 -11.58
CA GLY A 103 32.49 8.73 -11.95
C GLY A 103 31.56 9.93 -12.07
N GLY A 104 31.12 10.53 -10.94
CA GLY A 104 30.44 11.83 -11.00
C GLY A 104 29.72 12.34 -9.74
N PHE A 105 29.61 11.58 -8.66
CA PHE A 105 28.86 12.02 -7.48
C PHE A 105 29.77 12.71 -6.44
N LYS A 106 29.54 14.00 -6.21
CA LYS A 106 29.90 14.70 -4.97
C LYS A 106 28.67 14.72 -4.06
N GLY A 107 28.67 13.90 -3.02
CA GLY A 107 27.70 13.95 -1.93
C GLY A 107 27.00 12.62 -1.68
N VAL A 108 27.23 12.09 -0.48
CA VAL A 108 26.65 10.87 0.13
C VAL A 108 27.16 9.55 -0.46
N ASP A 109 28.20 9.02 0.19
CA ASP A 109 28.77 7.71 -0.08
C ASP A 109 27.92 6.61 0.59
N VAL A 110 26.83 6.22 -0.08
CA VAL A 110 25.97 5.09 0.32
C VAL A 110 26.67 3.73 0.14
N THR A 111 27.85 3.70 -0.49
CA THR A 111 28.59 2.44 -0.71
C THR A 111 29.19 1.92 0.58
N ALA A 112 29.55 2.78 1.55
CA ALA A 112 30.16 2.37 2.81
C ALA A 112 29.30 1.38 3.64
N GLY A 113 27.97 1.48 3.56
CA GLY A 113 27.04 0.55 4.21
C GLY A 113 26.84 -0.78 3.46
N LEU A 114 27.07 -0.78 2.15
CA LEU A 114 26.96 -1.96 1.28
C LEU A 114 28.29 -2.71 1.14
N THR A 115 29.43 -2.01 1.26
CA THR A 115 30.78 -2.60 1.23
C THR A 115 31.11 -3.44 2.46
N ALA A 116 30.33 -3.32 3.54
CA ALA A 116 30.42 -4.21 4.70
C ALA A 116 29.73 -5.57 4.48
N VAL A 117 29.04 -5.75 3.35
CA VAL A 117 28.50 -7.04 2.91
C VAL A 117 29.38 -7.55 1.77
N PRO A 118 30.27 -8.54 2.01
CA PRO A 118 31.14 -9.03 0.95
C PRO A 118 30.29 -9.84 -0.04
N LEU A 119 29.85 -9.20 -1.12
CA LEU A 119 29.45 -9.90 -2.35
C LEU A 119 30.73 -10.29 -3.08
N SER A 120 31.36 -11.39 -2.62
CA SER A 120 32.51 -11.99 -3.30
C SER A 120 32.05 -12.62 -4.61
N GLU A 121 32.60 -12.13 -5.72
CA GLU A 121 32.56 -12.81 -7.01
C GLU A 121 33.08 -14.25 -6.85
N GLY A 122 32.31 -15.22 -7.35
CA GLY A 122 32.74 -16.61 -7.41
C GLY A 122 32.44 -17.46 -6.16
N SER A 123 31.18 -17.53 -5.72
CA SER A 123 30.70 -18.73 -5.02
C SER A 123 29.19 -18.86 -5.17
N GLY A 124 28.75 -20.00 -5.72
CA GLY A 124 27.36 -20.42 -5.60
C GLY A 124 26.93 -20.46 -4.13
N ILE A 125 25.62 -20.30 -3.94
CA ILE A 125 24.78 -20.83 -2.85
C ILE A 125 25.57 -21.72 -1.87
N GLY A 126 26.18 -21.15 -0.83
CA GLY A 126 27.02 -21.95 0.10
C GLY A 126 28.07 -21.22 0.93
N GLY A 127 28.11 -19.89 0.93
CA GLY A 127 29.12 -19.09 1.64
C GLY A 127 28.65 -18.43 2.95
N PHE A 128 27.61 -18.93 3.62
CA PHE A 128 27.33 -18.53 5.00
C PHE A 128 28.14 -19.42 5.93
N LYS A 129 29.27 -18.92 6.45
CA LYS A 129 30.03 -19.59 7.51
C LYS A 129 29.07 -19.94 8.65
N THR A 130 28.89 -21.23 8.86
CA THR A 130 28.43 -21.83 10.12
C THR A 130 29.38 -21.41 11.23
N GLY A 131 29.12 -20.24 11.82
CA GLY A 131 29.76 -19.77 13.04
C GLY A 131 28.96 -20.30 14.23
N ILE A 132 29.62 -21.10 15.06
CA ILE A 132 29.10 -21.66 16.30
C ILE A 132 28.63 -20.52 17.23
N GLY A 133 27.33 -20.47 17.56
CA GLY A 133 26.80 -19.76 18.73
C GLY A 133 25.83 -18.59 18.47
N ASN A 134 24.56 -18.81 18.82
CA ASN A 134 23.48 -17.85 19.16
C ASN A 134 22.90 -16.94 18.04
N GLY A 135 21.88 -17.44 17.32
CA GLY A 135 20.65 -16.71 16.95
C GLY A 135 20.70 -15.53 15.96
N LEU A 136 21.88 -15.08 15.53
CA LEU A 136 22.04 -13.91 14.64
C LEU A 136 22.07 -14.24 13.13
N GLY A 137 22.19 -15.52 12.75
CA GLY A 137 22.29 -15.96 11.35
C GLY A 137 20.95 -16.13 10.60
N ASP A 138 19.88 -16.39 11.34
CA ASP A 138 18.60 -16.78 10.72
C ASP A 138 17.87 -15.57 10.10
N GLY A 139 17.87 -14.41 10.79
CA GLY A 139 17.21 -13.22 10.27
C GLY A 139 17.91 -12.58 9.07
N THR A 140 19.25 -12.67 9.01
CA THR A 140 20.05 -12.11 7.91
C THR A 140 19.94 -12.97 6.65
N SER A 141 19.94 -14.30 6.78
CA SER A 141 19.72 -15.22 5.66
C SER A 141 18.30 -15.14 5.10
N GLN A 142 17.29 -14.99 5.97
CA GLN A 142 15.90 -14.76 5.55
C GLN A 142 15.73 -13.43 4.81
N PHE A 143 16.37 -12.36 5.29
CA PHE A 143 16.36 -11.07 4.61
C PHE A 143 17.04 -11.14 3.24
N ALA A 144 18.21 -11.77 3.14
CA ALA A 144 18.91 -11.94 1.87
C ALA A 144 18.07 -12.72 0.85
N SER A 145 17.42 -13.80 1.29
CA SER A 145 16.53 -14.61 0.46
C SER A 145 15.30 -13.81 0.00
N TYR A 146 14.74 -12.99 0.89
CA TYR A 146 13.63 -12.11 0.58
C TYR A 146 14.01 -11.07 -0.48
N ILE A 147 15.14 -10.37 -0.32
CA ILE A 147 15.61 -9.40 -1.32
C ILE A 147 15.95 -10.09 -2.65
N ALA A 148 16.56 -11.28 -2.63
CA ALA A 148 16.82 -12.04 -3.84
C ALA A 148 15.53 -12.35 -4.62
N GLY A 149 14.48 -12.79 -3.92
CA GLY A 149 13.15 -13.00 -4.52
C GLY A 149 12.56 -11.71 -5.10
N LEU A 150 12.69 -10.58 -4.40
CA LEU A 150 12.25 -9.27 -4.94
C LEU A 150 13.05 -8.83 -6.17
N ARG A 151 14.35 -9.16 -6.25
CA ARG A 151 15.19 -8.84 -7.43
C ARG A 151 14.84 -9.70 -8.64
N GLU A 152 14.38 -10.93 -8.41
CA GLU A 152 13.95 -11.84 -9.47
C GLU A 152 12.54 -11.53 -9.99
N ALA A 153 11.57 -11.46 -9.08
CA ALA A 153 10.17 -11.16 -9.39
C ALA A 153 9.94 -9.68 -9.75
N GLY A 154 10.72 -8.81 -9.13
CA GLY A 154 10.53 -7.36 -9.16
C GLY A 154 9.55 -6.88 -8.09
N LEU A 155 9.60 -5.57 -7.82
CA LEU A 155 8.80 -4.89 -6.81
C LEU A 155 8.06 -3.72 -7.45
N ASP A 156 6.74 -3.70 -7.29
CA ASP A 156 5.87 -2.59 -7.69
C ASP A 156 5.22 -2.02 -6.43
N VAL A 157 5.39 -0.71 -6.19
CA VAL A 157 4.84 -0.01 -5.03
C VAL A 157 3.95 1.13 -5.50
N VAL A 158 2.70 1.16 -5.05
CA VAL A 158 1.77 2.27 -5.30
C VAL A 158 1.45 2.95 -3.98
N PHE A 159 1.74 4.24 -3.88
CA PHE A 159 1.32 5.05 -2.74
C PHE A 159 -0.08 5.60 -3.03
N VAL A 160 -1.03 5.31 -2.16
CA VAL A 160 -2.40 5.81 -2.24
C VAL A 160 -2.54 6.85 -1.15
N VAL A 161 -2.53 8.13 -1.52
CA VAL A 161 -2.29 9.24 -0.60
C VAL A 161 -3.49 10.16 -0.59
N ASP A 162 -3.97 10.45 0.61
CA ASP A 162 -4.93 11.53 0.84
C ASP A 162 -4.28 12.88 0.48
N ALA A 163 -4.93 13.63 -0.39
CA ALA A 163 -4.49 14.93 -0.91
C ALA A 163 -5.37 16.10 -0.44
N THR A 164 -6.09 15.93 0.68
CA THR A 164 -6.84 17.00 1.33
C THR A 164 -5.93 17.99 2.06
N GLY A 165 -6.47 19.16 2.41
CA GLY A 165 -5.70 20.28 2.98
C GLY A 165 -4.91 19.95 4.25
N SER A 166 -5.37 19.01 5.08
CA SER A 166 -4.65 18.59 6.30
C SER A 166 -3.37 17.78 6.01
N MET A 167 -3.28 17.19 4.81
CA MET A 167 -2.19 16.34 4.36
C MET A 167 -1.03 17.10 3.70
N GLY A 168 -1.07 18.44 3.65
CA GLY A 168 -0.06 19.27 2.98
C GLY A 168 1.38 18.95 3.41
N TRP A 169 1.62 18.85 4.72
CA TRP A 169 2.94 18.52 5.25
C TRP A 169 3.43 17.11 4.85
N VAL A 170 2.51 16.15 4.69
CA VAL A 170 2.83 14.79 4.25
C VAL A 170 3.21 14.80 2.78
N LEU A 171 2.43 15.50 1.95
CA LEU A 171 2.71 15.64 0.52
C LEU A 171 4.04 16.35 0.29
N ASP A 172 4.36 17.38 1.06
CA ASP A 172 5.63 18.09 0.95
C ASP A 172 6.82 17.21 1.36
N GLU A 173 6.72 16.47 2.47
CA GLU A 173 7.76 15.51 2.86
C GLU A 173 7.94 14.41 1.81
N VAL A 174 6.85 13.89 1.21
CA VAL A 174 6.94 12.91 0.13
C VAL A 174 7.57 13.51 -1.13
N LYS A 175 7.23 14.74 -1.51
CA LYS A 175 7.84 15.46 -2.64
C LYS A 175 9.36 15.59 -2.45
N ASP A 176 9.79 15.94 -1.24
CA ASP A 176 11.20 16.15 -0.92
C ASP A 176 11.99 14.83 -0.86
N ARG A 177 11.36 13.74 -0.40
CA ARG A 177 12.04 12.47 -0.09
C ARG A 177 11.82 11.34 -1.08
N ILE A 178 10.96 11.50 -2.09
CA ILE A 178 10.68 10.40 -3.03
C ILE A 178 11.93 9.92 -3.77
N GLU A 179 12.87 10.82 -4.04
CA GLU A 179 14.16 10.45 -4.64
C GLU A 179 14.96 9.56 -3.69
N ASP A 180 15.11 9.97 -2.44
CA ASP A 180 15.82 9.21 -1.39
C ASP A 180 15.17 7.84 -1.17
N ILE A 181 13.84 7.78 -1.02
CA ILE A 181 13.08 6.53 -0.85
C ILE A 181 13.31 5.61 -2.05
N SER A 182 13.15 6.15 -3.27
CA SER A 182 13.33 5.38 -4.49
C SER A 182 14.75 4.86 -4.65
N ALA A 183 15.77 5.66 -4.28
CA ALA A 183 17.17 5.30 -4.34
C ALA A 183 17.51 4.19 -3.34
N VAL A 184 17.05 4.30 -2.09
CA VAL A 184 17.27 3.27 -1.05
C VAL A 184 16.63 1.96 -1.45
N VAL A 185 15.36 1.97 -1.87
CA VAL A 185 14.68 0.74 -2.30
C VAL A 185 15.35 0.15 -3.54
N ARG A 186 15.77 0.97 -4.52
CA ARG A 186 16.45 0.50 -5.72
C ARG A 186 17.87 0.00 -5.49
N SER A 187 18.53 0.45 -4.42
CA SER A 187 19.82 -0.12 -4.01
C SER A 187 19.70 -1.60 -3.63
N LEU A 188 18.52 -2.01 -3.14
CA LEU A 188 18.20 -3.41 -2.81
C LEU A 188 17.50 -4.13 -3.97
N VAL A 189 16.57 -3.45 -4.65
CA VAL A 189 15.75 -4.00 -5.74
C VAL A 189 15.82 -3.06 -6.95
N PRO A 190 16.84 -3.17 -7.82
CA PRO A 190 17.08 -2.21 -8.91
C PRO A 190 15.92 -2.04 -9.89
N ILE A 191 15.12 -3.10 -10.07
CA ILE A 191 13.95 -3.13 -10.96
C ILE A 191 12.64 -2.72 -10.26
N ALA A 192 12.73 -1.98 -9.14
CA ALA A 192 11.57 -1.48 -8.43
C ALA A 192 10.91 -0.30 -9.16
N ARG A 193 9.58 -0.37 -9.32
CA ARG A 193 8.72 0.68 -9.88
C ARG A 193 7.87 1.30 -8.79
N PHE A 194 7.59 2.59 -8.94
CA PHE A 194 6.73 3.33 -8.03
C PHE A 194 5.60 3.99 -8.82
N GLY A 195 4.44 4.11 -8.20
CA GLY A 195 3.27 4.82 -8.71
C GLY A 195 2.59 5.56 -7.57
N PHE A 196 1.71 6.50 -7.92
CA PHE A 196 0.95 7.28 -6.97
C PHE A 196 -0.51 7.37 -7.39
N VAL A 197 -1.39 7.28 -6.41
CA VAL A 197 -2.80 7.65 -6.54
C VAL A 197 -3.10 8.66 -5.45
N ALA A 198 -3.46 9.87 -5.85
CA ALA A 198 -3.99 10.88 -4.95
C ALA A 198 -5.50 10.78 -4.91
N PHE A 199 -6.11 10.89 -3.74
CA PHE A 199 -7.56 10.98 -3.59
C PHE A 199 -7.97 12.11 -2.64
N ARG A 200 -9.19 12.62 -2.81
CA ARG A 200 -9.81 13.63 -1.95
C ARG A 200 -11.28 13.26 -1.66
N ASP A 201 -11.99 14.07 -0.85
CA ASP A 201 -13.43 13.95 -0.64
C ASP A 201 -14.20 13.85 -1.98
N LYS A 202 -15.24 13.02 -2.03
CA LYS A 202 -16.13 12.86 -3.19
C LYS A 202 -16.84 14.14 -3.61
N LYS A 203 -16.95 15.12 -2.71
CA LYS A 203 -17.56 16.42 -2.98
C LYS A 203 -16.56 17.48 -3.46
N ASP A 204 -15.28 17.11 -3.62
CA ASP A 204 -14.27 18.03 -4.11
C ASP A 204 -14.54 18.40 -5.58
N PRO A 205 -14.57 19.70 -5.93
CA PRO A 205 -14.88 20.15 -7.27
C PRO A 205 -13.71 19.98 -8.28
N GLU A 206 -12.48 19.78 -7.82
CA GLU A 206 -11.30 19.69 -8.68
C GLU A 206 -11.07 18.25 -9.16
N PHE A 207 -10.97 17.30 -8.24
CA PHE A 207 -10.86 15.87 -8.55
C PHE A 207 -11.15 15.00 -7.34
N VAL A 208 -11.66 13.79 -7.59
CA VAL A 208 -11.77 12.74 -6.56
C VAL A 208 -10.52 11.85 -6.56
N THR A 209 -9.97 11.52 -7.74
CA THR A 209 -8.74 10.74 -7.89
C THR A 209 -7.83 11.28 -9.00
N ARG A 210 -6.52 11.16 -8.80
CA ARG A 210 -5.49 11.37 -9.84
C ARG A 210 -4.42 10.28 -9.71
N ILE A 211 -3.88 9.83 -10.84
CA ILE A 211 -2.93 8.71 -10.88
C ILE A 211 -1.68 9.03 -11.71
N GLU A 212 -0.52 8.65 -11.17
CA GLU A 212 0.70 8.36 -11.94
C GLU A 212 0.92 6.85 -11.90
N PRO A 213 0.74 6.14 -13.03
CA PRO A 213 0.96 4.70 -13.11
C PRO A 213 2.39 4.29 -12.75
N LEU A 214 2.58 3.00 -12.47
CA LEU A 214 3.89 2.44 -12.10
C LEU A 214 4.97 2.75 -13.15
N THR A 215 6.01 3.43 -12.70
CA THR A 215 7.10 3.90 -13.57
C THR A 215 8.48 3.72 -12.93
N TYR A 216 9.50 3.57 -13.77
CA TYR A 216 10.90 3.64 -13.36
C TYR A 216 11.39 5.08 -13.23
N SER A 217 10.69 6.05 -13.82
CA SER A 217 11.16 7.43 -13.88
C SER A 217 10.83 8.20 -12.60
N THR A 218 11.85 8.44 -11.77
CA THR A 218 11.72 9.31 -10.59
C THR A 218 11.30 10.74 -10.99
N ASN A 219 11.68 11.20 -12.19
CA ASN A 219 11.25 12.51 -12.70
C ASN A 219 9.74 12.57 -12.98
N LYS A 220 9.13 11.49 -13.48
CA LYS A 220 7.67 11.44 -13.66
C LYS A 220 6.96 11.52 -12.31
N LEU A 221 7.43 10.76 -11.32
CA LEU A 221 6.91 10.79 -9.94
C LEU A 221 7.01 12.19 -9.34
N LYS A 222 8.18 12.84 -9.45
CA LYS A 222 8.38 14.21 -8.96
C LYS A 222 7.43 15.19 -9.63
N LYS A 223 7.25 15.12 -10.95
CA LYS A 223 6.33 15.99 -11.68
C LYS A 223 4.88 15.78 -11.24
N PHE A 224 4.45 14.52 -11.10
CA PHE A 224 3.13 14.19 -10.61
C PHE A 224 2.92 14.75 -9.20
N LEU A 225 3.82 14.45 -8.26
CA LEU A 225 3.75 14.96 -6.89
C LEU A 225 3.76 16.50 -6.86
N SER A 226 4.60 17.15 -7.66
CA SER A 226 4.65 18.63 -7.75
C SER A 226 3.37 19.24 -8.32
N SER A 227 2.56 18.47 -9.06
CA SER A 227 1.25 18.90 -9.55
C SER A 227 0.12 18.69 -8.53
N LEU A 228 0.42 18.04 -7.41
CA LEU A 228 -0.53 17.88 -6.31
C LEU A 228 -0.38 19.03 -5.32
N GLU A 229 -1.49 19.72 -5.12
CA GLU A 229 -1.67 20.67 -4.04
C GLU A 229 -2.64 20.06 -3.02
N ALA A 230 -2.36 20.25 -1.73
CA ALA A 230 -3.22 19.76 -0.67
C ALA A 230 -4.38 20.73 -0.51
N GLU A 231 -5.54 20.38 -1.06
CA GLU A 231 -6.71 21.26 -1.07
C GLU A 231 -8.00 20.48 -0.87
N GLY A 232 -9.08 21.22 -0.67
CA GLY A 232 -10.41 20.65 -0.50
C GLY A 232 -10.63 20.04 0.87
N GLY A 233 -11.35 18.93 0.88
CA GLY A 233 -11.99 18.36 2.06
C GLY A 233 -13.43 18.86 2.22
N GLY A 234 -14.07 18.46 3.31
CA GLY A 234 -15.46 18.79 3.54
C GLY A 234 -15.97 18.17 4.82
N ASP A 235 -16.58 16.99 4.69
CA ASP A 235 -16.86 16.21 5.89
C ASP A 235 -15.63 15.38 6.29
N TRP A 236 -15.66 14.85 7.51
CA TRP A 236 -14.51 14.14 8.10
C TRP A 236 -14.12 12.84 7.37
N PHE A 237 -14.86 12.43 6.33
CA PHE A 237 -14.65 11.13 5.69
C PHE A 237 -14.06 11.25 4.29
N GLU A 238 -13.08 10.41 4.01
CA GLU A 238 -12.34 10.45 2.74
C GLU A 238 -12.77 9.36 1.74
N ALA A 239 -12.50 9.60 0.46
CA ALA A 239 -12.81 8.69 -0.65
C ALA A 239 -11.77 7.55 -0.81
N ILE A 240 -11.42 6.87 0.29
CA ILE A 240 -10.46 5.76 0.32
C ILE A 240 -10.88 4.63 -0.66
N ASP A 241 -12.18 4.42 -0.84
CA ASP A 241 -12.73 3.43 -1.76
C ASP A 241 -12.37 3.71 -3.23
N GLU A 242 -12.44 4.96 -3.66
CA GLU A 242 -12.07 5.37 -5.02
C GLU A 242 -10.56 5.29 -5.23
N GLY A 243 -9.77 5.80 -4.26
CA GLY A 243 -8.31 5.75 -4.33
C GLY A 243 -7.76 4.31 -4.43
N LEU A 244 -8.30 3.39 -3.64
CA LEU A 244 -7.89 1.98 -3.70
C LEU A 244 -8.34 1.29 -4.98
N ARG A 245 -9.55 1.59 -5.50
CA ARG A 245 -10.04 1.01 -6.76
C ARG A 245 -9.12 1.40 -7.92
N VAL A 246 -8.84 2.69 -8.07
CA VAL A 246 -7.92 3.22 -9.10
C VAL A 246 -6.53 2.61 -8.94
N ALA A 247 -6.02 2.49 -7.72
CA ALA A 247 -4.70 1.88 -7.48
C ALA A 247 -4.65 0.40 -7.91
N ILE A 248 -5.71 -0.35 -7.69
CA ILE A 248 -5.77 -1.77 -8.04
C ILE A 248 -5.92 -1.96 -9.55
N GLU A 249 -6.78 -1.16 -10.19
CA GLU A 249 -7.22 -1.37 -11.57
C GLU A 249 -6.33 -0.65 -12.59
N GLU A 250 -5.80 0.53 -12.27
CA GLU A 250 -5.19 1.44 -13.27
C GLU A 250 -3.68 1.62 -13.12
N SER A 251 -3.05 1.05 -12.10
CA SER A 251 -1.61 1.28 -11.83
C SER A 251 -0.63 0.60 -12.79
N GLY A 252 -1.07 -0.33 -13.65
CA GLY A 252 -0.19 -1.01 -14.60
C GLY A 252 0.77 -2.02 -13.95
N TRP A 253 0.26 -2.85 -13.04
CA TRP A 253 1.00 -3.88 -12.32
C TRP A 253 1.71 -4.87 -13.26
N ARG A 254 2.97 -5.22 -12.95
CA ARG A 254 3.73 -6.23 -13.71
C ARG A 254 3.31 -7.62 -13.24
N ILE A 255 3.13 -8.53 -14.20
CA ILE A 255 2.85 -9.95 -13.93
C ILE A 255 4.03 -10.56 -13.17
N GLY A 256 3.75 -11.28 -12.09
CA GLY A 256 4.75 -11.95 -11.25
C GLY A 256 5.53 -11.03 -10.31
N ALA A 257 5.34 -9.72 -10.38
CA ALA A 257 5.97 -8.79 -9.44
C ALA A 257 5.35 -8.90 -8.06
N ARG A 258 6.12 -8.57 -7.01
CA ARG A 258 5.54 -8.25 -5.71
C ARG A 258 4.77 -6.94 -5.83
N ARG A 259 3.47 -6.96 -5.52
CA ARG A 259 2.56 -5.81 -5.66
C ARG A 259 2.18 -5.27 -4.29
N LEU A 260 2.57 -4.04 -4.00
CA LEU A 260 2.34 -3.40 -2.72
C LEU A 260 1.61 -2.08 -2.90
N ILE A 261 0.51 -1.91 -2.16
CA ILE A 261 -0.17 -0.63 -1.96
C ILE A 261 0.17 -0.14 -0.56
N ILE A 262 0.52 1.15 -0.44
CA ILE A 262 0.66 1.84 0.84
C ILE A 262 -0.39 2.96 0.89
N LEU A 263 -1.45 2.75 1.66
CA LEU A 263 -2.49 3.75 1.91
C LEU A 263 -2.02 4.71 3.01
N ILE A 264 -2.03 6.01 2.74
CA ILE A 264 -1.59 7.06 3.66
C ILE A 264 -2.72 8.07 3.82
N GLY A 265 -3.14 8.35 5.05
CA GLY A 265 -4.17 9.35 5.34
C GLY A 265 -4.33 9.64 6.83
N ASP A 266 -5.02 10.73 7.15
CA ASP A 266 -5.30 11.19 8.51
C ASP A 266 -6.78 11.10 8.89
N ALA A 267 -7.66 10.78 7.95
CA ALA A 267 -9.09 10.64 8.14
C ALA A 267 -9.63 9.24 7.76
N PRO A 268 -10.68 8.75 8.43
CA PRO A 268 -11.27 7.44 8.16
C PRO A 268 -12.25 7.48 6.97
N ILE A 269 -12.60 6.31 6.45
CA ILE A 269 -13.75 6.14 5.54
C ILE A 269 -15.07 6.03 6.33
N ARG A 270 -16.21 6.29 5.69
CA ARG A 270 -17.53 5.99 6.27
C ARG A 270 -17.70 4.50 6.56
N GLU A 271 -18.32 4.20 7.69
CA GLU A 271 -18.58 2.83 8.13
C GLU A 271 -19.39 2.02 7.11
N SER A 272 -20.36 2.65 6.43
CA SER A 272 -21.16 2.00 5.38
C SER A 272 -20.35 1.54 4.17
N GLN A 273 -19.21 2.19 3.91
CA GLN A 273 -18.32 1.87 2.79
C GLN A 273 -17.18 0.92 3.19
N LEU A 274 -16.85 0.84 4.48
CA LEU A 274 -15.73 0.03 5.00
C LEU A 274 -15.80 -1.43 4.54
N ARG A 275 -17.00 -2.04 4.57
CA ARG A 275 -17.20 -3.42 4.09
C ARG A 275 -16.78 -3.60 2.63
N GLY A 276 -17.12 -2.64 1.77
CA GLY A 276 -16.76 -2.67 0.35
C GLY A 276 -15.24 -2.58 0.16
N VAL A 277 -14.58 -1.68 0.89
CA VAL A 277 -13.12 -1.53 0.85
C VAL A 277 -12.40 -2.75 1.37
N VAL A 278 -12.91 -3.38 2.42
CA VAL A 278 -12.36 -4.65 2.93
C VAL A 278 -12.45 -5.74 1.87
N GLY A 279 -13.60 -5.86 1.18
CA GLY A 279 -13.75 -6.80 0.07
C GLY A 279 -12.75 -6.55 -1.07
N LEU A 280 -12.53 -5.28 -1.40
CA LEU A 280 -11.54 -4.87 -2.40
C LEU A 280 -10.10 -5.21 -1.97
N ALA A 281 -9.75 -4.98 -0.69
CA ALA A 281 -8.45 -5.32 -0.13
C ALA A 281 -8.21 -6.84 -0.12
N GLU A 282 -9.21 -7.63 0.26
CA GLU A 282 -9.14 -9.09 0.20
C GLU A 282 -8.98 -9.60 -1.23
N GLN A 283 -9.68 -9.00 -2.20
CA GLN A 283 -9.56 -9.36 -3.61
C GLN A 283 -8.14 -9.09 -4.11
N PHE A 284 -7.58 -7.92 -3.81
CA PHE A 284 -6.20 -7.60 -4.18
C PHE A 284 -5.22 -8.58 -3.56
N ARG A 285 -5.39 -8.92 -2.27
CA ARG A 285 -4.59 -9.93 -1.58
C ARG A 285 -4.67 -11.32 -2.22
N ARG A 286 -5.87 -11.77 -2.62
CA ARG A 286 -6.06 -13.06 -3.32
C ARG A 286 -5.35 -13.10 -4.67
N SER A 287 -5.12 -11.94 -5.28
CA SER A 287 -4.30 -11.83 -6.48
C SER A 287 -2.79 -11.78 -6.18
N GLU A 288 -2.34 -12.00 -4.95
CA GLU A 288 -0.94 -11.86 -4.50
C GLU A 288 -0.47 -10.40 -4.33
N GLY A 289 -1.42 -9.47 -4.22
CA GLY A 289 -1.17 -8.10 -3.77
C GLY A 289 -1.03 -8.00 -2.24
N THR A 290 -0.54 -6.86 -1.77
CA THR A 290 -0.51 -6.54 -0.34
C THR A 290 -0.90 -5.08 -0.14
N ILE A 291 -1.75 -4.80 0.86
CA ILE A 291 -2.09 -3.42 1.25
C ILE A 291 -1.59 -3.19 2.65
N SER A 292 -0.67 -2.23 2.79
CA SER A 292 -0.25 -1.70 4.09
C SER A 292 -0.87 -0.31 4.27
N THR A 293 -1.10 0.09 5.51
CA THR A 293 -1.75 1.36 5.82
C THR A 293 -0.90 2.18 6.80
N LEU A 294 -0.88 3.48 6.60
CA LEU A 294 -0.16 4.45 7.41
C LEU A 294 -1.11 5.57 7.84
N ASP A 295 -1.47 5.53 9.11
CA ASP A 295 -2.23 6.58 9.78
C ASP A 295 -1.30 7.71 10.20
N VAL A 296 -1.51 8.88 9.61
CA VAL A 296 -0.74 10.11 9.88
C VAL A 296 -1.56 11.15 10.63
N SER A 297 -2.66 10.75 11.27
CA SER A 297 -3.52 11.65 12.03
C SER A 297 -2.85 12.18 13.31
N ASP A 298 -3.24 13.41 13.67
CA ASP A 298 -2.84 14.04 14.94
C ASP A 298 -3.21 13.18 16.16
N GLN A 299 -4.26 12.34 16.04
CA GLN A 299 -4.75 11.45 17.10
C GLN A 299 -3.88 10.20 17.28
N ALA A 300 -3.19 9.79 16.21
CA ALA A 300 -2.31 8.63 16.17
C ALA A 300 -0.87 8.96 16.61
N ASN A 301 -0.44 10.23 16.47
CA ASN A 301 0.90 10.65 16.89
C ASN A 301 0.89 12.04 17.57
N PRO A 302 1.04 12.12 18.91
CA PRO A 302 1.07 13.40 19.62
C PRO A 302 2.24 14.30 19.20
N HIS A 303 3.33 13.76 18.66
CA HIS A 303 4.48 14.57 18.21
C HIS A 303 4.15 15.41 16.98
N LEU A 304 3.27 14.93 16.09
CA LEU A 304 2.79 15.71 14.95
C LEU A 304 2.04 16.96 15.44
N LEU A 305 1.16 16.74 16.41
CA LEU A 305 0.41 17.83 16.99
C LEU A 305 1.33 18.79 17.76
N GLU A 306 2.28 18.30 18.55
CA GLU A 306 3.26 19.15 19.26
C GLU A 306 4.05 20.03 18.29
N ALA A 307 4.48 19.49 17.15
CA ALA A 307 5.14 20.26 16.09
C ALA A 307 4.21 21.34 15.51
N LYS A 308 2.93 21.01 15.30
CA LYS A 308 1.90 21.92 14.79
C LYS A 308 1.52 23.03 15.78
N VAL A 309 1.40 22.72 17.07
CA VAL A 309 0.96 23.68 18.10
C VAL A 309 2.11 24.37 18.84
N GLY A 310 3.36 23.94 18.64
CA GLY A 310 4.55 24.51 19.28
C GLY A 310 4.61 24.34 20.80
N ARG A 311 3.85 23.38 21.36
CA ARG A 311 3.81 23.09 22.80
C ARG A 311 3.59 21.62 23.06
N LYS A 312 4.03 21.15 24.23
CA LYS A 312 3.74 19.79 24.71
C LYS A 312 2.23 19.57 24.87
N VAL A 313 1.77 18.39 24.47
CA VAL A 313 0.37 17.95 24.64
C VAL A 313 0.29 16.81 25.64
N ALA A 314 -0.90 16.53 26.18
CA ALA A 314 -1.07 15.41 27.11
C ALA A 314 -1.16 14.10 26.33
N HIS A 315 -0.06 13.34 26.26
CA HIS A 315 0.03 12.09 25.48
C HIS A 315 -1.01 11.04 25.91
N SER A 316 -1.53 11.12 27.14
CA SER A 316 -2.59 10.24 27.65
C SER A 316 -3.93 10.37 26.92
N LEU A 317 -4.13 11.44 26.15
CA LEU A 317 -5.36 11.68 25.38
C LEU A 317 -5.32 11.05 23.99
N TYR A 318 -4.18 10.48 23.57
CA TYR A 318 -3.94 10.02 22.21
C TYR A 318 -3.93 8.50 22.10
N ARG A 319 -4.40 8.01 20.96
CA ARG A 319 -4.38 6.60 20.65
C ARG A 319 -3.01 6.31 20.04
N SER A 320 -2.10 5.69 20.80
CA SER A 320 -0.82 5.20 20.26
C SER A 320 -1.00 3.98 19.32
N ALA A 321 -2.08 3.98 18.54
CA ALA A 321 -2.46 2.93 17.62
C ALA A 321 -3.26 3.54 16.45
N PRO A 322 -3.20 2.91 15.26
CA PRO A 322 -3.90 3.42 14.09
C PRO A 322 -5.42 3.43 14.25
N MET A 323 -6.10 4.22 13.42
CA MET A 323 -7.55 4.20 13.24
C MET A 323 -8.05 2.80 12.92
N HIS A 324 -9.24 2.46 13.43
CA HIS A 324 -9.83 1.13 13.23
C HIS A 324 -9.99 0.79 11.74
N ALA A 325 -10.47 1.72 10.93
CA ALA A 325 -10.60 1.52 9.48
C ALA A 325 -9.26 1.13 8.84
N PHE A 326 -8.16 1.80 9.20
CA PHE A 326 -6.83 1.52 8.65
C PHE A 326 -6.33 0.14 9.07
N LEU A 327 -6.56 -0.24 10.34
CA LEU A 327 -6.23 -1.58 10.85
C LEU A 327 -6.96 -2.67 10.06
N VAL A 328 -8.28 -2.53 9.90
CA VAL A 328 -9.10 -3.52 9.21
C VAL A 328 -8.71 -3.62 7.73
N ILE A 329 -8.45 -2.49 7.07
CA ILE A 329 -8.00 -2.48 5.67
C ILE A 329 -6.63 -3.15 5.51
N GLY A 330 -5.66 -2.82 6.38
CA GLY A 330 -4.33 -3.42 6.33
C GLY A 330 -4.36 -4.93 6.59
N GLU A 331 -5.13 -5.36 7.58
CA GLU A 331 -5.32 -6.79 7.88
C GLU A 331 -5.99 -7.54 6.72
N ALA A 332 -7.04 -6.98 6.14
CA ALA A 332 -7.73 -7.55 4.97
C ALA A 332 -6.80 -7.65 3.75
N GLY A 333 -5.94 -6.64 3.57
CA GLY A 333 -4.91 -6.58 2.54
C GLY A 333 -3.66 -7.41 2.84
N GLY A 334 -3.55 -8.03 4.02
CA GLY A 334 -2.41 -8.85 4.44
C GLY A 334 -1.10 -8.09 4.61
N GLY A 335 -1.17 -6.77 4.83
CA GLY A 335 -0.01 -5.91 5.05
C GLY A 335 0.06 -5.36 6.47
N ASP A 336 1.07 -4.53 6.70
CA ASP A 336 1.30 -3.91 8.01
C ASP A 336 0.45 -2.64 8.15
N THR A 337 -0.07 -2.40 9.35
CA THR A 337 -0.75 -1.15 9.70
C THR A 337 0.13 -0.37 10.67
N ALA A 338 0.30 0.91 10.38
CA ALA A 338 1.30 1.75 11.00
C ALA A 338 0.74 3.11 11.40
N THR A 339 1.28 3.67 12.49
CA THR A 339 1.25 5.11 12.75
C THR A 339 2.65 5.69 12.49
N LEU A 340 2.75 7.02 12.50
CA LEU A 340 4.04 7.70 12.64
C LEU A 340 4.53 7.61 14.07
N ASP A 341 5.80 7.23 14.24
CA ASP A 341 6.48 7.15 15.53
C ASP A 341 7.34 8.40 15.75
N GLY A 342 7.11 9.14 16.84
CA GLY A 342 8.04 10.17 17.32
C GLY A 342 8.24 11.36 16.36
N GLU A 343 9.47 11.89 16.31
CA GLU A 343 9.92 12.99 15.44
C GLU A 343 9.81 12.61 13.95
N LEU A 344 8.63 12.82 13.34
CA LEU A 344 8.42 13.00 11.89
C LEU A 344 9.33 12.16 10.94
N LYS A 345 9.44 10.84 11.15
CA LYS A 345 10.27 9.97 10.27
C LYS A 345 9.43 9.26 9.21
N LEU A 346 8.67 10.02 8.41
CA LEU A 346 7.80 9.47 7.35
C LEU A 346 8.60 8.57 6.40
N THR A 347 9.74 9.04 5.91
CA THR A 347 10.66 8.30 5.03
C THR A 347 11.04 6.92 5.58
N ARG A 348 11.51 6.88 6.84
CA ARG A 348 11.89 5.64 7.53
C ARG A 348 10.70 4.69 7.64
N ARG A 349 9.51 5.22 7.92
CA ARG A 349 8.29 4.43 8.05
C ARG A 349 7.85 3.85 6.71
N LEU A 350 7.90 4.63 5.64
CA LEU A 350 7.57 4.16 4.29
C LEU A 350 8.53 3.05 3.85
N ILE A 351 9.85 3.19 4.06
CA ILE A 351 10.81 2.14 3.71
C ILE A 351 10.54 0.84 4.47
N LYS A 352 10.18 0.92 5.77
CA LYS A 352 9.77 -0.25 6.55
C LYS A 352 8.52 -0.92 5.99
N LEU A 353 7.51 -0.14 5.58
CA LEU A 353 6.30 -0.69 4.96
C LEU A 353 6.58 -1.32 3.59
N ILE A 354 7.53 -0.76 2.82
CA ILE A 354 7.92 -1.29 1.52
C ILE A 354 8.63 -2.64 1.64
N LEU A 355 9.58 -2.74 2.57
CA LEU A 355 10.46 -3.90 2.70
C LEU A 355 9.98 -4.90 3.77
N GLY A 356 8.99 -4.52 4.59
CA GLY A 356 8.42 -5.29 5.69
C GLY A 356 9.06 -4.96 7.05
N ASP A 357 8.24 -4.70 8.07
CA ASP A 357 8.73 -4.26 9.40
C ASP A 357 9.53 -5.35 10.13
N LYS A 358 9.30 -6.63 9.78
CA LYS A 358 10.07 -7.77 10.31
C LYS A 358 11.58 -7.69 10.03
N PHE A 359 11.99 -6.88 9.06
CA PHE A 359 13.39 -6.68 8.70
C PHE A 359 13.97 -5.35 9.20
N ALA A 360 13.27 -4.64 10.09
CA ALA A 360 13.69 -3.33 10.58
C ALA A 360 15.09 -3.33 11.22
N SER A 361 15.49 -4.41 11.89
CA SER A 361 16.82 -4.49 12.50
C SER A 361 17.94 -4.64 11.47
N GLN A 362 17.69 -5.39 10.39
CA GLN A 362 18.63 -5.56 9.27
C GLN A 362 18.77 -4.27 8.45
N MET A 363 17.70 -3.47 8.38
CA MET A 363 17.70 -2.19 7.66
C MET A 363 18.22 -1.01 8.51
N LYS A 364 18.53 -1.21 9.80
CA LYS A 364 18.88 -0.12 10.73
C LYS A 364 19.98 0.79 10.18
N ALA A 365 21.06 0.21 9.66
CA ALA A 365 22.17 0.97 9.10
C ALA A 365 21.77 1.81 7.87
N LEU A 366 20.87 1.31 7.02
CA LEU A 366 20.33 2.07 5.88
C LEU A 366 19.42 3.21 6.36
N LEU A 367 18.59 2.93 7.37
CA LEU A 367 17.62 3.88 7.91
C LEU A 367 18.25 4.98 8.77
N ASP A 368 19.48 4.81 9.24
CA ASP A 368 20.22 5.79 10.04
C ASP A 368 20.98 6.82 9.18
N VAL A 369 21.07 6.60 7.86
CA VAL A 369 21.63 7.56 6.88
C VAL A 369 20.57 8.57 6.40
N LEU A 370 19.29 8.26 6.65
CA LEU A 370 18.11 9.09 6.38
C LEU A 370 17.70 9.86 7.63
#